data_AF-K0URS3-F1
#
_entry.id   AF-K0URS3-F1
#
_cell.length_a   1.000
_cell.length_b   1.000
_cell.length_c   1.000
_cell.angle_alpha   90.00
_cell.angle_beta   90.00
_cell.angle_gamma   90.00
#
_symmetry.space_group_name_H-M   'P 1'
#
loop_
_entity.id
_entity.type
_entity.pdbx_description
1 polymer ?
#
loop_
_entity_poly.entity_id
_entity_poly.type
_entity_poly.pdbx_seq_one_letter_code
_entity_poly.pdbx_strand_id
1 'polypeptide(L)'
;MFSTTWPTRVLSAAVIDDDPAFVAQHIGEVRRLNALSYRRFPAPKTLTGLFDFLPEVVSLAHWQTPFKDQLDRGTCYAFATCAGMEAAYRRQHHVTLDLSEQFAFHINKAGELIPGFHSSPKLLHENNSSFWGFQGSSDIVTKLARSAIPLERHARYLSHSDMNTLRLNTPGAGALISEESTPQSQIDAFEYTQGHIPLASRYRARYRVTGFRSLGDDPSDILIQAVLSQGHEVIADIPGHCYLIVGYDRGSREWLVKDSRGQNTFIRVPFGAPAILGAHYITAVCPPESSVQKDAWWIGRWNVDHDGWTGHLVIRRTTDYRQAEGKPTKLGTYFRDGKGYAVNGYVEDDGQQLHFWVADSTKRVPAGKLTGQEFRAYVFSWDPDNAAGQTWWSGIPFGVTMSRDPIHTLGNRGFDASQWIGTWDMNHDGWGGRLEISSVAPLRVRYTPDAGESLDVVGSLVSPHELRLMIMFPDGIQPFTLLAHTWELGRFSGVTRWGGGPFNWGGRRFGVQGVKR
;
A
#
# COMPACT_ATOMS: atom_id res chain seq x y z
N MET A 1 15.60 22.32 -25.42
CA MET A 1 15.01 22.70 -26.71
C MET A 1 13.55 22.29 -26.69
N PHE A 2 12.63 23.26 -26.64
CA PHE A 2 11.19 22.99 -26.65
C PHE A 2 10.76 22.67 -28.10
N SER A 3 10.09 21.53 -28.30
CA SER A 3 9.50 21.17 -29.59
C SER A 3 8.36 22.14 -29.91
N THR A 4 8.43 22.82 -31.06
CA THR A 4 7.48 23.86 -31.50
C THR A 4 6.25 23.30 -32.23
N THR A 5 6.11 21.98 -32.36
CA THR A 5 5.00 21.37 -33.08
C THR A 5 3.78 21.19 -32.18
N TRP A 6 2.85 22.14 -32.28
CA TRP A 6 1.56 22.12 -31.60
C TRP A 6 0.53 21.28 -32.37
N PRO A 7 -0.15 20.29 -31.76
CA PRO A 7 -1.13 19.46 -32.47
C PRO A 7 -2.33 20.28 -32.98
N THR A 8 -2.81 19.98 -34.19
CA THR A 8 -3.74 20.83 -34.96
C THR A 8 -5.24 20.47 -34.84
N ARG A 9 -5.64 19.50 -34.02
CA ARG A 9 -7.05 19.07 -33.96
C ARG A 9 -7.76 19.60 -32.71
N VAL A 10 -8.73 20.48 -32.92
CA VAL A 10 -9.65 21.00 -31.90
C VAL A 10 -10.85 20.05 -31.81
N LEU A 11 -11.11 19.50 -30.62
CA LEU A 11 -12.41 18.90 -30.30
C LEU A 11 -13.17 19.89 -29.45
N SER A 12 -14.45 20.13 -29.76
CA SER A 12 -15.32 20.87 -28.87
C SER A 12 -15.41 20.11 -27.55
N ALA A 13 -15.23 20.80 -26.42
CA ALA A 13 -15.47 20.28 -25.10
C ALA A 13 -16.98 19.97 -24.96
N ALA A 14 -17.39 18.81 -25.48
CA ALA A 14 -18.72 18.28 -25.26
C ALA A 14 -18.84 17.95 -23.77
N VAL A 15 -19.52 18.90 -23.13
CA VAL A 15 -20.07 18.96 -21.79
C VAL A 15 -20.23 17.60 -21.13
N ILE A 16 -19.71 17.57 -19.93
CA ILE A 16 -19.79 16.54 -18.92
C ILE A 16 -21.29 16.34 -18.58
N ASP A 17 -21.93 15.33 -19.18
CA ASP A 17 -23.31 14.91 -18.91
C ASP A 17 -23.42 14.13 -17.58
N ASP A 18 -22.75 14.64 -16.54
CA ASP A 18 -22.79 14.03 -15.22
C ASP A 18 -23.97 14.56 -14.40
N ASP A 19 -24.52 13.70 -13.53
CA ASP A 19 -25.62 14.06 -12.62
C ASP A 19 -25.25 15.32 -11.79
N PRO A 20 -26.09 16.38 -11.79
CA PRO A 20 -25.81 17.61 -11.03
C PRO A 20 -25.55 17.38 -9.53
N ALA A 21 -26.22 16.41 -8.90
CA ALA A 21 -26.00 16.07 -7.50
C ALA A 21 -24.58 15.50 -7.29
N PHE A 22 -24.16 14.65 -8.23
CA PHE A 22 -22.82 14.09 -8.27
C PHE A 22 -21.75 15.18 -8.46
N VAL A 23 -21.96 16.11 -9.41
CA VAL A 23 -21.01 17.21 -9.65
C VAL A 23 -20.84 18.08 -8.40
N ALA A 24 -21.94 18.37 -7.70
CA ALA A 24 -21.90 19.13 -6.45
C ALA A 24 -21.10 18.41 -5.35
N GLN A 25 -21.29 17.09 -5.19
CA GLN A 25 -20.51 16.28 -4.24
C GLN A 25 -19.02 16.29 -4.59
N HIS A 26 -18.68 16.14 -5.88
CA HIS A 26 -17.29 16.19 -6.33
C HIS A 26 -16.63 17.53 -6.01
N ILE A 27 -17.30 18.65 -6.33
CA ILE A 27 -16.79 20.00 -6.03
C ILE A 27 -16.49 20.18 -4.54
N GLY A 28 -17.41 19.73 -3.67
CA GLY A 28 -17.24 19.82 -2.22
C GLY A 28 -16.01 19.05 -1.73
N GLU A 29 -15.81 17.83 -2.24
CA GLU A 29 -14.69 16.99 -1.83
C GLU A 29 -13.34 17.50 -2.36
N VAL A 30 -13.29 17.93 -3.62
CA VAL A 30 -12.10 18.52 -4.24
C VAL A 30 -11.61 19.72 -3.43
N ARG A 31 -12.49 20.68 -3.11
CA ARG A 31 -12.14 21.86 -2.32
C ARG A 31 -11.65 21.49 -0.93
N ARG A 32 -12.30 20.52 -0.27
CA ARG A 32 -11.88 20.04 1.05
C ARG A 32 -10.46 19.46 1.03
N LEU A 33 -10.15 18.62 0.03
CA LEU A 33 -8.85 17.96 -0.10
C LEU A 33 -7.75 18.94 -0.52
N ASN A 34 -8.02 19.81 -1.50
CA ASN A 34 -7.07 20.81 -1.98
C ASN A 34 -6.70 21.83 -0.90
N ALA A 35 -7.68 22.32 -0.13
CA ALA A 35 -7.39 23.20 1.01
C ALA A 35 -6.48 22.55 2.07
N LEU A 36 -6.59 21.24 2.30
CA LEU A 36 -5.71 20.51 3.22
C LEU A 36 -4.30 20.33 2.65
N SER A 37 -4.19 19.97 1.38
CA SER A 37 -2.91 19.76 0.70
C SER A 37 -2.13 21.07 0.56
N TYR A 38 -2.78 22.15 0.12
CA TYR A 38 -2.16 23.47 -0.06
C TYR A 38 -1.56 24.04 1.22
N ARG A 39 -2.19 23.82 2.38
CA ARG A 39 -1.63 24.23 3.67
C ARG A 39 -0.30 23.53 3.99
N ARG A 40 -0.09 22.33 3.47
CA ARG A 40 1.11 21.51 3.74
C ARG A 40 2.17 21.65 2.65
N PHE A 41 1.74 21.78 1.41
CA PHE A 41 2.60 21.72 0.24
C PHE A 41 2.28 22.84 -0.78
N PRO A 42 2.29 24.13 -0.37
CA PRO A 42 1.93 25.21 -1.27
C PRO A 42 2.95 25.37 -2.38
N ALA A 43 2.49 25.71 -3.58
CA ALA A 43 3.37 26.14 -4.67
C ALA A 43 4.24 27.35 -4.23
N PRO A 44 5.50 27.44 -4.71
CA PRO A 44 6.37 28.57 -4.38
C PRO A 44 5.77 29.91 -4.79
N LYS A 45 5.81 30.91 -3.89
CA LYS A 45 5.38 32.28 -4.17
C LYS A 45 6.15 32.95 -5.31
N THR A 46 7.31 32.44 -5.69
CA THR A 46 8.14 32.96 -6.80
C THR A 46 7.51 32.74 -8.17
N LEU A 47 6.53 31.83 -8.30
CA LEU A 47 5.83 31.57 -9.56
C LEU A 47 5.00 32.76 -10.06
N THR A 48 4.54 33.63 -9.16
CA THR A 48 3.78 34.85 -9.52
C THR A 48 4.66 36.03 -9.95
N GLY A 49 5.98 35.85 -10.16
CA GLY A 49 6.84 36.91 -10.69
C GLY A 49 7.12 36.80 -12.20
N LEU A 50 6.68 35.71 -12.84
CA LEU A 50 7.13 35.30 -14.19
C LEU A 50 6.25 35.83 -15.33
N PHE A 51 5.23 36.64 -15.03
CA PHE A 51 4.16 37.04 -15.97
C PHE A 51 4.66 37.56 -17.32
N ASP A 52 5.65 38.46 -17.32
CA ASP A 52 6.14 39.12 -18.54
C ASP A 52 7.06 38.22 -19.39
N PHE A 53 7.43 37.04 -18.89
CA PHE A 53 8.41 36.14 -19.52
C PHE A 53 7.84 34.77 -19.88
N LEU A 54 6.54 34.55 -19.72
CA LEU A 54 5.93 33.27 -20.10
C LEU A 54 5.92 33.10 -21.63
N PRO A 55 6.42 31.98 -22.17
CA PRO A 55 6.34 31.67 -23.59
C PRO A 55 4.90 31.74 -24.11
N GLU A 56 4.73 32.08 -25.38
CA GLU A 56 3.40 32.12 -26.02
C GLU A 56 2.75 30.74 -26.09
N VAL A 57 3.54 29.72 -26.39
CA VAL A 57 3.10 28.33 -26.54
C VAL A 57 4.05 27.41 -25.77
N VAL A 58 3.48 26.49 -24.99
CA VAL A 58 4.21 25.42 -24.30
C VAL A 58 3.55 24.08 -24.60
N SER A 59 4.35 23.06 -24.90
CA SER A 59 3.88 21.68 -25.05
C SER A 59 4.86 20.68 -24.44
N LEU A 60 4.36 19.93 -23.46
CA LEU A 60 5.02 18.80 -22.80
C LEU A 60 4.56 17.45 -23.39
N ALA A 61 3.78 17.47 -24.48
CA ALA A 61 3.23 16.28 -25.11
C ALA A 61 4.28 15.22 -25.48
N HIS A 62 5.51 15.63 -25.81
CA HIS A 62 6.60 14.73 -26.16
C HIS A 62 7.08 13.85 -24.98
N TRP A 63 6.79 14.23 -23.73
CA TRP A 63 7.05 13.41 -22.55
C TRP A 63 5.96 12.37 -22.28
N GLN A 64 4.80 12.50 -22.92
CA GLN A 64 3.65 11.65 -22.63
C GLN A 64 3.80 10.24 -23.25
N THR A 65 3.30 9.26 -22.51
CA THR A 65 3.03 7.88 -22.93
C THR A 65 1.77 7.81 -23.80
N PRO A 66 1.45 6.66 -24.43
CA PRO A 66 0.18 6.47 -25.14
C PRO A 66 -1.06 6.85 -24.33
N PHE A 67 -2.16 7.16 -25.01
CA PHE A 67 -3.45 7.42 -24.39
C PHE A 67 -4.03 6.13 -23.80
N LYS A 68 -4.71 6.26 -22.66
CA LYS A 68 -5.40 5.17 -21.96
C LYS A 68 -6.87 5.55 -21.77
N ASP A 69 -7.70 4.56 -21.48
CA ASP A 69 -9.14 4.73 -21.31
C ASP A 69 -9.58 4.24 -19.92
N GLN A 70 -10.25 5.11 -19.17
CA GLN A 70 -10.76 4.81 -17.85
C GLN A 70 -12.04 3.96 -17.89
N LEU A 71 -12.66 3.82 -19.07
CA LEU A 71 -13.92 3.10 -19.27
C LEU A 71 -15.03 3.69 -18.37
N ASP A 72 -15.82 2.84 -17.75
CA ASP A 72 -17.06 3.13 -17.02
C ASP A 72 -16.88 3.20 -15.48
N ARG A 73 -15.70 3.61 -15.01
CA ARG A 73 -15.29 3.44 -13.60
C ARG A 73 -15.06 4.72 -12.81
N GLY A 74 -15.02 5.89 -13.45
CA GLY A 74 -14.79 7.16 -12.75
C GLY A 74 -13.46 7.23 -12.00
N THR A 75 -12.39 6.80 -12.66
CA THR A 75 -11.01 6.69 -12.12
C THR A 75 -10.08 7.76 -12.69
N CYS A 76 -10.64 8.78 -13.34
CA CYS A 76 -9.95 9.85 -14.05
C CYS A 76 -8.75 10.46 -13.31
N TYR A 77 -8.89 10.70 -12.01
CA TYR A 77 -7.82 11.27 -11.19
C TYR A 77 -6.61 10.31 -11.03
N ALA A 78 -6.84 9.00 -11.01
CA ALA A 78 -5.76 8.00 -11.03
C ALA A 78 -5.07 7.98 -12.39
N PHE A 79 -5.82 8.04 -13.49
CA PHE A 79 -5.27 8.12 -14.86
C PHE A 79 -4.44 9.39 -15.09
N ALA A 80 -4.98 10.56 -14.73
CA ALA A 80 -4.29 11.83 -14.85
C ALA A 80 -2.99 11.84 -14.03
N THR A 81 -3.03 11.28 -12.82
CA THR A 81 -1.85 11.19 -11.95
C THR A 81 -0.82 10.20 -12.46
N CYS A 82 -1.21 8.98 -12.89
CA CYS A 82 -0.31 8.02 -13.49
C CYS A 82 0.36 8.58 -14.75
N ALA A 83 -0.39 9.26 -15.62
CA ALA A 83 0.19 9.93 -16.80
C ALA A 83 1.19 11.03 -16.41
N GLY A 84 0.91 11.82 -15.37
CA GLY A 84 1.84 12.81 -14.82
C GLY A 84 3.11 12.16 -14.25
N MET A 85 2.98 11.03 -13.54
CA MET A 85 4.12 10.26 -13.03
C MET A 85 4.96 9.67 -14.17
N GLU A 86 4.33 9.03 -15.16
CA GLU A 86 5.01 8.46 -16.33
C GLU A 86 5.82 9.52 -17.09
N ALA A 87 5.26 10.71 -17.27
CA ALA A 87 5.95 11.84 -17.89
C ALA A 87 7.14 12.32 -17.04
N ALA A 88 6.98 12.39 -15.72
CA ALA A 88 8.08 12.72 -14.80
C ALA A 88 9.21 11.68 -14.88
N TYR A 89 8.89 10.37 -14.92
CA TYR A 89 9.88 9.31 -15.10
C TYR A 89 10.62 9.41 -16.43
N ARG A 90 9.91 9.68 -17.51
CA ARG A 90 10.53 9.86 -18.84
C ARG A 90 11.45 11.06 -18.87
N ARG A 91 11.06 12.15 -18.21
CA ARG A 91 11.84 13.40 -18.14
C ARG A 91 13.06 13.29 -17.23
N GLN A 92 12.93 12.67 -16.05
CA GLN A 92 13.97 12.63 -15.01
C GLN A 92 14.94 11.45 -15.16
N HIS A 93 14.45 10.33 -15.69
CA HIS A 93 15.20 9.06 -15.73
C HIS A 93 15.27 8.43 -17.12
N HIS A 94 14.69 9.07 -18.15
CA HIS A 94 14.66 8.55 -19.52
C HIS A 94 14.05 7.14 -19.66
N VAL A 95 13.13 6.79 -18.77
CA VAL A 95 12.40 5.52 -18.80
C VAL A 95 10.95 5.72 -19.19
N THR A 96 10.45 4.85 -20.07
CA THR A 96 9.02 4.78 -20.40
C THR A 96 8.38 3.72 -19.51
N LEU A 97 7.41 4.12 -18.71
CA LEU A 97 6.65 3.23 -17.83
C LEU A 97 5.20 3.16 -18.27
N ASP A 98 4.55 2.07 -17.89
CA ASP A 98 3.10 1.87 -17.96
C ASP A 98 2.65 1.52 -16.55
N LEU A 99 2.26 2.53 -15.77
CA LEU A 99 1.92 2.42 -14.35
C LEU A 99 0.49 1.92 -14.18
N SER A 100 0.22 1.18 -13.10
CA SER A 100 -1.12 0.62 -12.83
C SER A 100 -2.08 1.65 -12.24
N GLU A 101 -3.04 2.13 -13.03
CA GLU A 101 -4.14 2.95 -12.53
C GLU A 101 -5.06 2.19 -11.57
N GLN A 102 -5.24 0.89 -11.78
CA GLN A 102 -6.04 0.04 -10.89
C GLN A 102 -5.48 0.05 -9.47
N PHE A 103 -4.16 -0.10 -9.34
CA PHE A 103 -3.48 -0.11 -8.05
C PHE A 103 -3.51 1.28 -7.40
N ALA A 104 -3.26 2.34 -8.16
CA ALA A 104 -3.35 3.71 -7.67
C ALA A 104 -4.76 4.03 -7.14
N PHE A 105 -5.79 3.64 -7.89
CA PHE A 105 -7.19 3.81 -7.48
C PHE A 105 -7.52 2.99 -6.22
N HIS A 106 -7.07 1.74 -6.14
CA HIS A 106 -7.23 0.91 -4.96
C HIS A 106 -6.56 1.52 -3.71
N ILE A 107 -5.34 2.06 -3.82
CA ILE A 107 -4.68 2.79 -2.72
C ILE A 107 -5.56 3.93 -2.22
N ASN A 108 -6.10 4.73 -3.15
CA ASN A 108 -6.92 5.89 -2.83
C ASN A 108 -8.18 5.50 -2.03
N LYS A 109 -8.79 4.37 -2.40
CA LYS A 109 -10.06 3.89 -1.84
C LYS A 109 -9.90 3.03 -0.60
N ALA A 110 -9.27 1.87 -0.75
CA ALA A 110 -9.12 0.88 0.32
C ALA A 110 -8.18 1.35 1.43
N GLY A 111 -7.18 2.17 1.08
CA GLY A 111 -6.18 2.67 2.02
C GLY A 111 -6.65 3.85 2.86
N GLU A 112 -7.68 4.61 2.45
CA GLU A 112 -8.12 5.79 3.19
C GLU A 112 -9.02 5.43 4.38
N LEU A 113 -8.80 6.08 5.52
CA LEU A 113 -9.67 5.96 6.69
C LEU A 113 -10.80 6.98 6.61
N ILE A 114 -12.05 6.55 6.76
CA ILE A 114 -13.20 7.46 6.83
C ILE A 114 -13.12 8.26 8.14
N PRO A 115 -13.14 9.61 8.07
CA PRO A 115 -13.14 10.45 9.26
C PRO A 115 -14.30 10.11 10.21
N GLY A 116 -14.01 10.04 11.51
CA GLY A 116 -15.04 9.75 12.51
C GLY A 116 -15.50 8.29 12.61
N PHE A 117 -14.88 7.34 11.87
CA PHE A 117 -15.23 5.91 11.97
C PHE A 117 -15.27 5.38 13.41
N HIS A 118 -14.32 5.78 14.25
CA HIS A 118 -14.23 5.29 15.63
C HIS A 118 -15.39 5.77 16.53
N SER A 119 -16.01 6.93 16.21
CA SER A 119 -17.01 7.57 17.04
C SER A 119 -18.43 7.47 16.48
N SER A 120 -18.60 7.24 15.18
CA SER A 120 -19.92 7.14 14.54
C SER A 120 -20.39 5.68 14.45
N PRO A 121 -21.43 5.25 15.20
CA PRO A 121 -21.97 3.90 15.09
C PRO A 121 -22.68 3.65 13.75
N LYS A 122 -23.02 4.70 12.99
CA LYS A 122 -23.69 4.60 11.69
C LYS A 122 -22.76 4.10 10.58
N LEU A 123 -21.45 4.34 10.70
CA LEU A 123 -20.48 3.89 9.71
C LEU A 123 -20.22 2.39 9.88
N LEU A 124 -20.56 1.57 8.88
CA LEU A 124 -20.42 0.10 8.94
C LEU A 124 -19.03 -0.41 8.51
N HIS A 125 -18.25 0.45 7.88
CA HIS A 125 -16.90 0.17 7.40
C HIS A 125 -16.00 1.40 7.61
N GLU A 126 -14.69 1.17 7.61
CA GLU A 126 -13.68 2.18 7.93
C GLU A 126 -12.99 2.79 6.71
N ASN A 127 -13.13 2.18 5.53
CA ASN A 127 -12.54 2.63 4.28
C ASN A 127 -13.55 2.53 3.16
N ASN A 128 -13.33 3.32 2.13
CA ASN A 128 -14.10 3.23 0.91
C ASN A 128 -13.72 1.97 0.12
N SER A 129 -14.56 1.58 -0.84
CA SER A 129 -14.30 0.50 -1.77
C SER A 129 -13.88 1.04 -3.13
N SER A 130 -12.96 0.35 -3.78
CA SER A 130 -12.63 0.54 -5.20
C SER A 130 -13.61 -0.17 -6.14
N PHE A 131 -14.57 -0.92 -5.61
CA PHE A 131 -15.67 -1.45 -6.42
C PHE A 131 -16.55 -0.32 -6.96
N TRP A 132 -16.85 0.67 -6.11
CA TRP A 132 -17.60 1.85 -6.49
C TRP A 132 -16.67 2.88 -7.14
N GLY A 133 -17.12 3.45 -8.26
CA GLY A 133 -16.40 4.49 -8.98
C GLY A 133 -16.48 5.86 -8.30
N PHE A 134 -15.67 6.80 -8.79
CA PHE A 134 -15.67 8.23 -8.43
C PHE A 134 -15.38 8.54 -6.94
N GLN A 135 -15.36 9.81 -6.53
CA GLN A 135 -14.85 10.33 -5.25
C GLN A 135 -13.30 10.23 -5.11
N GLY A 136 -12.61 11.03 -5.91
CA GLY A 136 -11.19 11.30 -5.78
C GLY A 136 -10.85 12.62 -6.46
N SER A 137 -9.59 13.01 -6.38
CA SER A 137 -9.10 14.30 -6.91
C SER A 137 -7.60 14.20 -7.18
N SER A 138 -7.02 15.28 -7.69
CA SER A 138 -5.58 15.45 -7.89
C SER A 138 -4.76 15.28 -6.59
N ASP A 139 -5.39 15.33 -5.40
CA ASP A 139 -4.78 15.01 -4.11
C ASP A 139 -4.28 13.56 -4.00
N ILE A 140 -4.69 12.65 -4.89
CA ILE A 140 -4.09 11.30 -4.95
C ILE A 140 -2.55 11.34 -5.08
N VAL A 141 -1.99 12.40 -5.66
CA VAL A 141 -0.54 12.65 -5.69
C VAL A 141 0.08 12.56 -4.28
N THR A 142 -0.60 13.07 -3.25
CA THR A 142 -0.12 13.03 -1.86
C THR A 142 -0.09 11.60 -1.29
N LYS A 143 -1.02 10.75 -1.74
CA LYS A 143 -1.07 9.33 -1.38
C LYS A 143 0.02 8.55 -2.10
N LEU A 144 0.23 8.82 -3.40
CA LEU A 144 1.30 8.19 -4.18
C LEU A 144 2.70 8.68 -3.83
N ALA A 145 2.81 9.75 -3.03
CA ALA A 145 4.06 10.13 -2.39
C ALA A 145 4.43 9.19 -1.22
N ARG A 146 3.45 8.48 -0.66
CA ARG A 146 3.58 7.61 0.50
C ARG A 146 3.38 6.14 0.16
N SER A 147 2.87 5.85 -1.02
CA SER A 147 2.57 4.51 -1.48
C SER A 147 3.03 4.35 -2.93
N ALA A 148 4.02 3.49 -3.11
CA ALA A 148 4.49 3.09 -4.41
C ALA A 148 3.45 2.23 -5.13
N ILE A 149 3.51 2.25 -6.45
CA ILE A 149 2.67 1.45 -7.33
C ILE A 149 3.51 0.56 -8.26
N PRO A 150 2.95 -0.55 -8.73
CA PRO A 150 3.60 -1.39 -9.73
C PRO A 150 3.25 -0.92 -11.15
N LEU A 151 3.81 -1.61 -12.13
CA LEU A 151 3.42 -1.47 -13.53
C LEU A 151 2.06 -2.13 -13.80
N GLU A 152 1.37 -1.65 -14.83
CA GLU A 152 0.05 -2.10 -15.29
C GLU A 152 0.02 -3.62 -15.53
N ARG A 153 1.05 -4.19 -16.15
CA ARG A 153 1.17 -5.64 -16.35
C ARG A 153 1.13 -6.49 -15.07
N HIS A 154 1.34 -5.89 -13.90
CA HIS A 154 1.28 -6.58 -12.62
C HIS A 154 -0.07 -6.42 -11.94
N ALA A 155 -0.79 -5.33 -12.16
CA ALA A 155 -2.15 -5.12 -11.66
C ALA A 155 -2.96 -4.43 -12.76
N ARG A 156 -3.58 -5.25 -13.61
CA ARG A 156 -4.28 -4.77 -14.80
C ARG A 156 -5.52 -3.95 -14.43
N TYR A 157 -5.80 -2.93 -15.22
CA TYR A 157 -7.03 -2.15 -15.17
C TYR A 157 -8.27 -2.97 -15.53
N LEU A 158 -9.31 -2.84 -14.70
CA LEU A 158 -10.56 -3.57 -14.82
C LEU A 158 -11.72 -2.61 -15.11
N SER A 159 -12.52 -2.94 -16.12
CA SER A 159 -13.79 -2.27 -16.38
C SER A 159 -14.79 -2.51 -15.25
N HIS A 160 -15.90 -1.77 -15.21
CA HIS A 160 -16.96 -2.04 -14.23
C HIS A 160 -17.59 -3.42 -14.46
N SER A 161 -17.67 -3.88 -15.70
CA SER A 161 -18.09 -5.25 -16.04
C SER A 161 -17.15 -6.31 -15.47
N ASP A 162 -15.83 -6.12 -15.61
CA ASP A 162 -14.82 -7.03 -15.06
C ASP A 162 -14.87 -7.06 -13.52
N MET A 163 -15.02 -5.88 -12.89
CA MET A 163 -15.16 -5.74 -11.44
C MET A 163 -16.43 -6.42 -10.93
N ASN A 164 -17.52 -6.36 -11.68
CA ASN A 164 -18.76 -7.09 -11.36
C ASN A 164 -18.59 -8.59 -11.49
N THR A 165 -17.95 -9.05 -12.56
CA THR A 165 -17.60 -10.48 -12.74
C THR A 165 -16.77 -10.97 -11.55
N LEU A 166 -15.77 -10.19 -11.14
CA LEU A 166 -14.93 -10.50 -10.00
C LEU A 166 -15.71 -10.55 -8.68
N ARG A 167 -16.61 -9.59 -8.44
CA ARG A 167 -17.50 -9.58 -7.28
C ARG A 167 -18.38 -10.82 -7.24
N LEU A 168 -19.00 -11.19 -8.36
CA LEU A 168 -19.85 -12.37 -8.46
C LEU A 168 -19.07 -13.68 -8.19
N ASN A 169 -17.81 -13.72 -8.61
CA ASN A 169 -16.89 -14.83 -8.34
C ASN A 169 -16.27 -14.80 -6.93
N THR A 170 -16.62 -13.81 -6.10
CA THR A 170 -16.14 -13.65 -4.73
C THR A 170 -17.33 -13.66 -3.77
N PRO A 171 -17.86 -14.84 -3.36
CA PRO A 171 -19.09 -14.92 -2.58
C PRO A 171 -19.09 -14.07 -1.30
N GLY A 172 -17.93 -13.97 -0.63
CA GLY A 172 -17.76 -13.15 0.58
C GLY A 172 -17.92 -11.64 0.35
N ALA A 173 -17.80 -11.16 -0.89
CA ALA A 173 -18.03 -9.75 -1.24
C ALA A 173 -19.51 -9.36 -1.19
N GLY A 174 -20.43 -10.33 -1.22
CA GLY A 174 -21.85 -10.05 -1.25
C GLY A 174 -22.25 -9.17 -2.44
N ALA A 175 -23.19 -8.26 -2.19
CA ALA A 175 -23.78 -7.45 -3.25
C ALA A 175 -23.09 -6.08 -3.45
N LEU A 176 -22.37 -5.56 -2.45
CA LEU A 176 -21.74 -4.23 -2.47
C LEU A 176 -22.69 -3.13 -2.99
N ILE A 177 -23.94 -3.11 -2.50
CA ILE A 177 -25.04 -2.30 -3.06
C ILE A 177 -24.83 -0.80 -2.85
N SER A 178 -24.42 -0.41 -1.63
CA SER A 178 -24.17 0.99 -1.29
C SER A 178 -23.14 1.11 -0.18
N GLU A 179 -22.49 2.28 -0.13
CA GLU A 179 -21.57 2.66 0.94
C GLU A 179 -22.23 2.48 2.31
N GLU A 180 -23.38 3.11 2.53
CA GLU A 180 -24.02 3.14 3.84
C GLU A 180 -24.43 1.77 4.42
N SER A 181 -24.70 0.78 3.56
CA SER A 181 -25.23 -0.53 3.98
C SER A 181 -24.20 -1.66 3.94
N THR A 182 -23.03 -1.44 3.35
CA THR A 182 -22.04 -2.53 3.15
C THR A 182 -21.16 -2.70 4.39
N PRO A 183 -21.12 -3.92 4.99
CA PRO A 183 -20.25 -4.19 6.13
C PRO A 183 -18.78 -4.32 5.69
N GLN A 184 -17.87 -4.00 6.62
CA GLN A 184 -16.42 -4.09 6.39
C GLN A 184 -15.97 -5.44 5.81
N SER A 185 -16.52 -6.56 6.27
CA SER A 185 -16.11 -7.90 5.83
C SER A 185 -16.37 -8.15 4.35
N GLN A 186 -17.42 -7.56 3.77
CA GLN A 186 -17.71 -7.65 2.33
C GLN A 186 -16.71 -6.84 1.51
N ILE A 187 -16.38 -5.63 1.97
CA ILE A 187 -15.33 -4.80 1.36
C ILE A 187 -13.99 -5.54 1.40
N ASP A 188 -13.60 -6.09 2.55
CA ASP A 188 -12.34 -6.83 2.67
C ASP A 188 -12.28 -8.09 1.79
N ALA A 189 -13.43 -8.73 1.54
CA ALA A 189 -13.51 -9.86 0.63
C ALA A 189 -13.27 -9.48 -0.80
N PHE A 190 -13.80 -8.33 -1.22
CA PHE A 190 -13.58 -7.83 -2.56
C PHE A 190 -12.20 -7.22 -2.75
N GLU A 191 -11.80 -6.26 -1.92
CA GLU A 191 -10.57 -5.47 -2.13
C GLU A 191 -9.29 -6.32 -2.15
N TYR A 192 -9.27 -7.39 -1.34
CA TYR A 192 -8.09 -8.23 -1.13
C TYR A 192 -8.16 -9.61 -1.79
N THR A 193 -9.03 -9.78 -2.80
CA THR A 193 -9.01 -10.98 -3.66
C THR A 193 -7.84 -10.93 -4.67
N GLN A 194 -7.28 -12.09 -5.02
CA GLN A 194 -6.17 -12.17 -6.00
C GLN A 194 -6.57 -11.67 -7.39
N GLY A 195 -7.85 -11.77 -7.75
CA GLY A 195 -8.34 -11.28 -9.03
C GLY A 195 -8.47 -9.75 -9.11
N HIS A 196 -8.39 -9.04 -7.98
CA HIS A 196 -8.51 -7.58 -7.95
C HIS A 196 -7.12 -6.93 -7.96
N ILE A 197 -6.44 -6.99 -6.81
CA ILE A 197 -5.05 -6.57 -6.67
C ILE A 197 -4.25 -7.78 -6.18
N PRO A 198 -3.57 -8.50 -7.10
CA PRO A 198 -2.77 -9.66 -6.74
C PRO A 198 -1.69 -9.32 -5.71
N LEU A 199 -1.38 -10.27 -4.82
CA LEU A 199 -0.28 -10.11 -3.84
C LEU A 199 1.06 -9.84 -4.54
N ALA A 200 1.31 -10.57 -5.63
CA ALA A 200 2.50 -10.43 -6.45
C ALA A 200 2.69 -9.02 -7.03
N SER A 201 1.63 -8.23 -7.18
CA SER A 201 1.68 -6.83 -7.62
C SER A 201 2.16 -5.92 -6.49
N ARG A 202 1.75 -6.19 -5.25
CA ARG A 202 2.21 -5.48 -4.06
C ARG A 202 3.71 -5.66 -3.84
N TYR A 203 4.22 -6.86 -4.12
CA TYR A 203 5.65 -7.17 -4.04
C TYR A 203 6.50 -6.47 -5.10
N ARG A 204 5.86 -5.84 -6.08
CA ARG A 204 6.51 -5.09 -7.18
C ARG A 204 6.24 -3.59 -7.13
N ALA A 205 5.58 -3.11 -6.09
CA ALA A 205 5.30 -1.70 -5.91
C ALA A 205 6.59 -0.93 -5.58
N ARG A 206 7.10 -0.14 -6.54
CA ARG A 206 8.36 0.61 -6.37
C ARG A 206 8.35 2.02 -6.92
N TYR A 207 7.44 2.32 -7.84
CA TYR A 207 7.36 3.64 -8.47
C TYR A 207 6.51 4.56 -7.62
N ARG A 208 7.07 5.69 -7.18
CA ARG A 208 6.38 6.64 -6.31
C ARG A 208 6.77 8.08 -6.61
N VAL A 209 5.89 8.98 -6.21
CA VAL A 209 6.20 10.41 -6.14
C VAL A 209 7.15 10.64 -4.96
N THR A 210 8.15 11.49 -5.13
CA THR A 210 9.07 11.93 -4.05
C THR A 210 9.04 13.44 -3.84
N GLY A 211 8.45 14.18 -4.79
CA GLY A 211 8.19 15.60 -4.65
C GLY A 211 6.99 16.04 -5.48
N PHE A 212 6.16 16.89 -4.90
CA PHE A 212 5.00 17.49 -5.56
C PHE A 212 4.64 18.83 -4.89
N ARG A 213 3.72 19.57 -5.50
CA ARG A 213 3.13 20.79 -4.94
C ARG A 213 1.65 20.88 -5.28
N SER A 214 0.89 21.54 -4.43
CA SER A 214 -0.51 21.91 -4.66
C SER A 214 -0.60 23.37 -5.14
N LEU A 215 -1.48 23.62 -6.11
CA LEU A 215 -1.81 24.97 -6.57
C LEU A 215 -2.95 25.62 -5.77
N GLY A 216 -3.54 24.88 -4.81
CA GLY A 216 -4.67 25.35 -4.02
C GLY A 216 -5.99 25.30 -4.78
N ASP A 217 -7.00 25.94 -4.19
CA ASP A 217 -8.33 26.06 -4.79
C ASP A 217 -8.33 27.16 -5.86
N ASP A 218 -9.09 26.93 -6.93
CA ASP A 218 -9.33 27.88 -8.02
C ASP A 218 -8.02 28.57 -8.54
N PRO A 219 -6.97 27.79 -8.91
CA PRO A 219 -5.69 28.36 -9.33
C PRO A 219 -5.84 29.21 -10.59
N SER A 220 -5.14 30.33 -10.63
CA SER A 220 -5.19 31.21 -11.81
C SER A 220 -4.57 30.55 -13.04
N ASP A 221 -5.11 30.86 -14.22
CA ASP A 221 -4.56 30.39 -15.50
C ASP A 221 -3.05 30.68 -15.58
N ILE A 222 -2.62 31.83 -15.07
CA ILE A 222 -1.22 32.22 -15.19
C ILE A 222 -0.31 31.41 -14.26
N LEU A 223 -0.79 31.04 -13.07
CA LEU A 223 -0.04 30.14 -12.19
C LEU A 223 0.15 28.77 -12.87
N ILE A 224 -0.89 28.25 -13.53
CA ILE A 224 -0.82 26.99 -14.29
C ILE A 224 0.16 27.11 -15.45
N GLN A 225 0.11 28.21 -16.22
CA GLN A 225 1.06 28.48 -17.30
C GLN A 225 2.50 28.50 -16.78
N ALA A 226 2.78 29.19 -15.66
CA ALA A 226 4.11 29.24 -15.07
C ALA A 226 4.65 27.85 -14.70
N VAL A 227 3.81 26.97 -14.17
CA VAL A 227 4.18 25.57 -13.85
C VAL A 227 4.49 24.77 -15.12
N LEU A 228 3.66 24.90 -16.15
CA LEU A 228 3.88 24.25 -17.44
C LEU A 228 5.17 24.75 -18.12
N SER A 229 5.47 26.05 -18.05
CA SER A 229 6.72 26.63 -18.58
C SER A 229 7.96 26.12 -17.87
N GLN A 230 7.83 25.67 -16.62
CA GLN A 230 8.91 25.01 -15.86
C GLN A 230 9.06 23.52 -16.21
N GLY A 231 8.23 22.98 -17.10
CA GLY A 231 8.31 21.61 -17.54
C GLY A 231 7.55 20.62 -16.67
N HIS A 232 6.58 21.08 -15.88
CA HIS A 232 5.73 20.23 -15.05
C HIS A 232 4.30 20.18 -15.59
N GLU A 233 3.81 18.98 -15.86
CA GLU A 233 2.39 18.75 -16.16
C GLU A 233 1.53 19.01 -14.92
N VAL A 234 0.29 19.46 -15.15
CA VAL A 234 -0.64 19.84 -14.08
C VAL A 234 -1.81 18.86 -14.05
N ILE A 235 -1.95 18.12 -12.95
CA ILE A 235 -3.13 17.28 -12.66
C ILE A 235 -4.22 18.22 -12.16
N ALA A 236 -5.26 18.44 -12.97
CA ALA A 236 -6.28 19.46 -12.72
C ALA A 236 -7.65 18.83 -12.41
N ASP A 237 -8.22 19.24 -11.28
CA ASP A 237 -9.59 18.92 -10.90
C ASP A 237 -10.56 19.88 -11.57
N ILE A 238 -11.60 19.34 -12.20
CA ILE A 238 -12.69 20.11 -12.80
C ILE A 238 -14.04 19.53 -12.32
N PRO A 239 -15.17 20.22 -12.51
CA PRO A 239 -16.48 19.67 -12.14
C PRO A 239 -16.70 18.27 -12.77
N GLY A 240 -17.01 17.28 -11.94
CA GLY A 240 -17.20 15.87 -12.33
C GLY A 240 -15.98 15.09 -12.83
N HIS A 241 -14.80 15.69 -12.98
CA HIS A 241 -13.69 15.03 -13.70
C HIS A 241 -12.29 15.52 -13.27
N CYS A 242 -11.26 14.81 -13.71
CA CYS A 242 -9.86 15.18 -13.54
C CYS A 242 -9.09 14.82 -14.81
N TYR A 243 -8.24 15.72 -15.29
CA TYR A 243 -7.39 15.46 -16.45
C TYR A 243 -5.96 15.99 -16.24
N LEU A 244 -5.07 15.68 -17.19
CA LEU A 244 -3.69 16.19 -17.18
C LEU A 244 -3.52 17.32 -18.19
N ILE A 245 -3.23 18.53 -17.72
CA ILE A 245 -2.81 19.63 -18.59
C ILE A 245 -1.33 19.45 -18.92
N VAL A 246 -1.00 19.40 -20.20
CA VAL A 246 0.35 19.15 -20.72
C VAL A 246 0.90 20.33 -21.52
N GLY A 247 0.15 21.41 -21.66
CA GLY A 247 0.60 22.58 -22.40
C GLY A 247 -0.47 23.66 -22.50
N TYR A 248 -0.11 24.75 -23.16
CA TYR A 248 -1.02 25.88 -23.39
C TYR A 248 -0.61 26.65 -24.66
N ASP A 249 -1.56 27.40 -25.21
CA ASP A 249 -1.37 28.42 -26.24
C ASP A 249 -2.09 29.71 -25.79
N ARG A 250 -1.32 30.78 -25.56
CA ARG A 250 -1.84 32.07 -25.08
C ARG A 250 -2.61 32.83 -26.15
N GLY A 251 -2.22 32.68 -27.41
CA GLY A 251 -2.83 33.36 -28.55
C GLY A 251 -4.23 32.83 -28.81
N SER A 252 -4.42 31.51 -28.74
CA SER A 252 -5.74 30.88 -28.83
C SER A 252 -6.48 30.82 -27.48
N ARG A 253 -5.79 31.07 -26.35
CA ARG A 253 -6.31 30.93 -24.98
C ARG A 253 -6.82 29.51 -24.69
N GLU A 254 -6.02 28.51 -25.03
CA GLU A 254 -6.37 27.10 -24.88
C GLU A 254 -5.31 26.32 -24.09
N TRP A 255 -5.77 25.41 -23.24
CA TRP A 255 -5.00 24.33 -22.66
C TRP A 255 -4.86 23.18 -23.64
N LEU A 256 -3.69 22.52 -23.66
CA LEU A 256 -3.49 21.21 -24.27
C LEU A 256 -3.62 20.14 -23.18
N VAL A 257 -4.59 19.24 -23.32
CA VAL A 257 -4.97 18.29 -22.27
C VAL A 257 -4.84 16.84 -22.76
N LYS A 258 -4.29 15.97 -21.91
CA LYS A 258 -4.38 14.51 -22.03
C LYS A 258 -5.53 14.03 -21.16
N ASP A 259 -6.56 13.49 -21.81
CA ASP A 259 -7.75 12.95 -21.16
C ASP A 259 -7.78 11.41 -21.24
N SER A 260 -8.62 10.81 -20.39
CA SER A 260 -8.76 9.36 -20.21
C SER A 260 -10.17 8.85 -20.53
N ARG A 261 -10.89 9.48 -21.46
CA ARG A 261 -12.25 9.09 -21.90
C ARG A 261 -12.25 8.52 -23.33
N GLY A 262 -11.16 7.86 -23.71
CA GLY A 262 -11.08 7.13 -24.99
C GLY A 262 -10.86 7.97 -26.25
N GLN A 263 -10.60 9.28 -26.14
CA GLN A 263 -10.44 10.14 -27.33
C GLN A 263 -9.19 9.80 -28.17
N ASN A 264 -8.19 9.17 -27.56
CA ASN A 264 -6.93 8.77 -28.20
C ASN A 264 -6.20 9.93 -28.93
N THR A 265 -6.37 11.15 -28.43
CA THR A 265 -5.70 12.37 -28.90
C THR A 265 -5.63 13.36 -27.75
N PHE A 266 -4.69 14.31 -27.82
CA PHE A 266 -4.77 15.49 -26.97
C PHE A 266 -5.99 16.31 -27.37
N ILE A 267 -6.65 16.91 -26.38
CA ILE A 267 -7.79 17.79 -26.57
C ILE A 267 -7.39 19.23 -26.22
N ARG A 268 -8.11 20.18 -26.80
CA ARG A 268 -7.94 21.60 -26.52
C ARG A 268 -9.10 22.08 -25.67
N VAL A 269 -8.80 22.80 -24.60
CA VAL A 269 -9.81 23.28 -23.63
C VAL A 269 -9.60 24.77 -23.43
N PRO A 270 -10.62 25.63 -23.59
CA PRO A 270 -10.48 27.05 -23.36
C PRO A 270 -10.01 27.38 -21.93
N PHE A 271 -9.24 28.46 -21.79
CA PHE A 271 -8.92 29.02 -20.48
C PHE A 271 -10.19 29.38 -19.69
N GLY A 272 -10.18 29.12 -18.38
CA GLY A 272 -11.31 29.37 -17.49
C GLY A 272 -12.57 28.52 -17.71
N ALA A 273 -12.62 27.62 -18.70
CA ALA A 273 -13.82 26.83 -18.99
C ALA A 273 -13.49 25.37 -19.40
N PRO A 274 -13.81 24.36 -18.56
CA PRO A 274 -14.43 24.48 -17.24
C PRO A 274 -13.48 25.11 -16.21
N ALA A 275 -14.04 25.61 -15.11
CA ALA A 275 -13.24 26.11 -14.00
C ALA A 275 -12.37 24.99 -13.42
N ILE A 276 -11.10 25.28 -13.20
CA ILE A 276 -10.18 24.39 -12.49
C ILE A 276 -10.40 24.62 -11.00
N LEU A 277 -10.92 23.60 -10.32
CA LEU A 277 -11.32 23.65 -8.91
C LEU A 277 -10.10 23.57 -7.97
N GLY A 278 -9.05 22.92 -8.45
CA GLY A 278 -7.73 22.85 -7.82
C GLY A 278 -6.81 21.93 -8.59
N ALA A 279 -5.55 21.87 -8.20
CA ALA A 279 -4.56 21.14 -8.98
C ALA A 279 -3.30 20.77 -8.19
N HIS A 280 -2.61 19.75 -8.70
CA HIS A 280 -1.29 19.32 -8.23
C HIS A 280 -0.33 19.16 -9.40
N TYR A 281 0.97 19.26 -9.13
CA TYR A 281 2.01 18.89 -10.08
C TYR A 281 3.15 18.14 -9.41
N ILE A 282 3.76 17.23 -10.15
CA ILE A 282 4.85 16.37 -9.67
C ILE A 282 6.18 17.03 -9.99
N THR A 283 7.00 17.21 -8.96
CA THR A 283 8.35 17.78 -9.08
C THR A 283 9.44 16.71 -9.10
N ALA A 284 9.22 15.57 -8.44
CA ALA A 284 10.19 14.48 -8.38
C ALA A 284 9.50 13.11 -8.24
N VAL A 285 10.12 12.09 -8.82
CA VAL A 285 9.80 10.68 -8.62
C VAL A 285 11.02 9.94 -8.08
N CYS A 286 10.84 8.76 -7.49
CA CYS A 286 12.00 7.95 -7.07
C CYS A 286 12.71 7.35 -8.30
N PRO A 287 14.01 7.04 -8.22
CA PRO A 287 14.71 6.34 -9.30
C PRO A 287 14.05 4.99 -9.64
N PRO A 288 14.00 4.57 -10.91
CA PRO A 288 13.32 3.34 -11.34
C PRO A 288 13.90 2.05 -10.74
N GLU A 289 15.16 2.09 -10.31
CA GLU A 289 15.88 1.02 -9.62
C GLU A 289 15.64 0.97 -8.11
N SER A 290 14.92 1.94 -7.53
CA SER A 290 14.60 2.01 -6.09
C SER A 290 14.05 0.69 -5.57
N SER A 291 14.43 0.28 -4.36
CA SER A 291 13.86 -0.91 -3.72
C SER A 291 12.32 -0.86 -3.72
N VAL A 292 11.70 -2.03 -3.76
CA VAL A 292 10.25 -2.14 -3.60
C VAL A 292 9.87 -1.64 -2.20
N GLN A 293 8.74 -0.94 -2.10
CA GLN A 293 8.28 -0.42 -0.81
C GLN A 293 7.61 -1.55 -0.02
N LYS A 294 8.31 -2.05 1.02
CA LYS A 294 7.85 -3.21 1.81
C LYS A 294 6.54 -2.95 2.55
N ASP A 295 6.15 -1.70 2.78
CA ASP A 295 4.81 -1.32 3.27
C ASP A 295 3.68 -2.03 2.52
N ALA A 296 3.78 -2.09 1.19
CA ALA A 296 2.76 -2.69 0.34
C ALA A 296 2.64 -4.21 0.60
N TRP A 297 3.72 -4.85 1.06
CA TRP A 297 3.76 -6.29 1.33
C TRP A 297 2.91 -6.66 2.53
N TRP A 298 2.62 -5.74 3.45
CA TRP A 298 1.74 -5.99 4.59
C TRP A 298 0.26 -5.91 4.24
N ILE A 299 -0.13 -5.13 3.23
CA ILE A 299 -1.54 -4.91 2.90
C ILE A 299 -2.20 -6.23 2.47
N GLY A 300 -3.41 -6.48 2.95
CA GLY A 300 -4.22 -7.65 2.64
C GLY A 300 -4.46 -8.58 3.82
N ARG A 301 -4.76 -9.83 3.52
CA ARG A 301 -5.15 -10.87 4.48
C ARG A 301 -3.95 -11.68 4.95
N TRP A 302 -3.86 -11.91 6.25
CA TRP A 302 -2.86 -12.72 6.90
C TRP A 302 -3.54 -13.72 7.82
N ASN A 303 -3.16 -14.99 7.74
CA ASN A 303 -3.38 -15.94 8.81
C ASN A 303 -2.34 -15.65 9.88
N VAL A 304 -2.75 -15.58 11.13
CA VAL A 304 -1.88 -15.28 12.27
C VAL A 304 -2.03 -16.39 13.28
N ASP A 305 -0.89 -16.91 13.73
CA ASP A 305 -0.79 -17.73 14.93
C ASP A 305 0.10 -17.00 15.93
N HIS A 306 -0.43 -16.75 17.13
CA HIS A 306 0.38 -16.24 18.23
C HIS A 306 0.16 -17.12 19.45
N ASP A 307 1.21 -17.80 19.90
CA ASP A 307 1.13 -18.72 21.03
C ASP A 307 0.02 -19.80 20.89
N GLY A 308 -0.24 -20.30 19.68
CA GLY A 308 -1.29 -21.28 19.37
C GLY A 308 -2.71 -20.70 19.27
N TRP A 309 -2.85 -19.38 19.40
CA TRP A 309 -4.10 -18.66 19.10
C TRP A 309 -4.12 -18.29 17.62
N THR A 310 -5.00 -18.95 16.87
CA THR A 310 -5.17 -18.68 15.45
C THR A 310 -6.21 -17.61 15.18
N GLY A 311 -5.97 -16.81 14.14
CA GLY A 311 -6.95 -15.86 13.65
C GLY A 311 -6.56 -15.29 12.28
N HIS A 312 -7.36 -14.35 11.80
CA HIS A 312 -7.13 -13.68 10.52
C HIS A 312 -6.94 -12.18 10.74
N LEU A 313 -5.82 -11.64 10.30
CA LEU A 313 -5.56 -10.21 10.29
C LEU A 313 -5.81 -9.66 8.89
N VAL A 314 -6.66 -8.63 8.78
CA VAL A 314 -6.81 -7.85 7.55
C VAL A 314 -6.15 -6.50 7.77
N ILE A 315 -5.07 -6.24 7.03
CA ILE A 315 -4.35 -4.97 7.01
C ILE A 315 -4.80 -4.18 5.78
N ARG A 316 -5.33 -2.97 6.00
CA ARG A 316 -5.91 -2.13 4.94
C ARG A 316 -5.01 -0.98 4.54
N ARG A 317 -4.14 -0.56 5.46
CA ARG A 317 -3.18 0.53 5.31
C ARG A 317 -2.03 0.33 6.29
N THR A 318 -0.86 0.85 5.95
CA THR A 318 0.29 0.99 6.87
C THR A 318 0.45 2.42 7.38
N THR A 319 -0.33 3.36 6.83
CA THR A 319 -0.14 4.78 7.06
C THR A 319 -1.46 5.55 7.03
N ASP A 320 -1.57 6.62 7.80
CA ASP A 320 -2.64 7.62 7.65
C ASP A 320 -2.18 8.72 6.69
N TYR A 321 -2.75 8.76 5.48
CA TYR A 321 -2.41 9.77 4.47
C TYR A 321 -2.61 11.22 4.96
N ARG A 322 -3.38 11.42 6.03
CA ARG A 322 -3.64 12.73 6.63
C ARG A 322 -2.70 13.10 7.77
N GLN A 323 -1.82 12.21 8.22
CA GLN A 323 -0.81 12.51 9.25
C GLN A 323 0.61 12.50 8.69
N ALA A 324 1.61 12.89 9.49
CA ALA A 324 3.00 12.70 9.11
C ALA A 324 3.33 11.21 8.91
N GLU A 325 4.35 10.92 8.10
CA GLU A 325 4.86 9.56 7.89
C GLU A 325 5.40 8.97 9.21
N GLY A 326 5.33 7.64 9.33
CA GLY A 326 5.76 6.90 10.53
C GLY A 326 4.87 7.09 11.77
N LYS A 327 3.76 7.83 11.68
CA LYS A 327 2.81 7.94 12.79
C LYS A 327 1.90 6.72 12.88
N PRO A 328 1.63 6.22 14.10
CA PRO A 328 0.64 5.17 14.31
C PRO A 328 -0.72 5.51 13.69
N THR A 329 -1.34 4.52 13.06
CA THR A 329 -2.68 4.61 12.48
C THR A 329 -3.50 3.36 12.77
N LYS A 330 -4.77 3.36 12.35
CA LYS A 330 -5.58 2.14 12.28
C LYS A 330 -5.18 1.34 11.05
N LEU A 331 -4.49 0.22 11.30
CA LEU A 331 -4.02 -0.71 10.27
C LEU A 331 -5.16 -1.55 9.71
N GLY A 332 -6.02 -2.05 10.60
CA GLY A 332 -7.17 -2.85 10.19
C GLY A 332 -7.85 -3.59 11.35
N THR A 333 -8.15 -4.88 11.13
CA THR A 333 -8.91 -5.72 12.08
C THR A 333 -8.32 -7.12 12.18
N TYR A 334 -8.11 -7.59 13.41
CA TYR A 334 -7.78 -8.97 13.71
C TYR A 334 -9.06 -9.72 14.10
N PHE A 335 -9.34 -10.83 13.44
CA PHE A 335 -10.51 -11.67 13.66
C PHE A 335 -10.11 -12.96 14.36
N ARG A 336 -10.67 -13.19 15.55
CA ARG A 336 -10.47 -14.39 16.35
C ARG A 336 -11.78 -14.75 17.04
N ASP A 337 -12.12 -16.04 17.09
CA ASP A 337 -13.35 -16.56 17.72
C ASP A 337 -14.63 -15.88 17.21
N GLY A 338 -14.68 -15.58 15.90
CA GLY A 338 -15.81 -14.88 15.27
C GLY A 338 -15.95 -13.39 15.64
N LYS A 339 -14.98 -12.82 16.39
CA LYS A 339 -14.98 -11.43 16.84
C LYS A 339 -13.86 -10.63 16.16
N GLY A 340 -14.13 -9.37 15.85
CA GLY A 340 -13.15 -8.44 15.28
C GLY A 340 -12.58 -7.49 16.33
N TYR A 341 -11.26 -7.41 16.42
CA TYR A 341 -10.50 -6.54 17.31
C TYR A 341 -9.78 -5.48 16.48
N ALA A 342 -9.86 -4.21 16.91
CA ALA A 342 -9.20 -3.13 16.20
C ALA A 342 -7.68 -3.29 16.28
N VAL A 343 -6.99 -3.07 15.16
CA VAL A 343 -5.53 -3.10 15.09
C VAL A 343 -5.01 -1.72 14.74
N ASN A 344 -4.16 -1.17 15.62
CA ASN A 344 -3.42 0.06 15.38
C ASN A 344 -1.92 -0.23 15.38
N GLY A 345 -1.15 0.57 14.66
CA GLY A 345 0.29 0.38 14.57
C GLY A 345 0.89 1.21 13.46
N TYR A 346 2.13 0.88 13.11
CA TYR A 346 2.93 1.54 12.10
C TYR A 346 4.00 0.57 11.59
N VAL A 347 4.69 0.97 10.52
CA VAL A 347 5.83 0.22 10.00
C VAL A 347 7.15 0.86 10.43
N GLU A 348 8.16 0.02 10.63
CA GLU A 348 9.55 0.37 10.95
C GLU A 348 10.48 -0.36 9.96
N ASP A 349 11.79 -0.11 10.06
CA ASP A 349 12.83 -0.80 9.26
C ASP A 349 12.54 -0.79 7.75
N ASP A 350 12.32 0.40 7.19
CA ASP A 350 11.99 0.63 5.77
C ASP A 350 10.79 -0.21 5.27
N GLY A 351 9.80 -0.39 6.14
CA GLY A 351 8.57 -1.13 5.85
C GLY A 351 8.67 -2.63 6.15
N GLN A 352 9.84 -3.14 6.54
CA GLN A 352 10.03 -4.56 6.81
C GLN A 352 9.39 -5.00 8.12
N GLN A 353 9.40 -4.15 9.15
CA GLN A 353 8.78 -4.45 10.43
C GLN A 353 7.38 -3.85 10.51
N LEU A 354 6.41 -4.64 10.97
CA LEU A 354 5.12 -4.15 11.44
C LEU A 354 5.08 -4.18 12.96
N HIS A 355 4.94 -3.01 13.57
CA HIS A 355 4.77 -2.84 15.01
C HIS A 355 3.32 -2.44 15.30
N PHE A 356 2.57 -3.35 15.92
CA PHE A 356 1.12 -3.18 16.07
C PHE A 356 0.57 -3.67 17.40
N TRP A 357 -0.64 -3.19 17.71
CA TRP A 357 -1.39 -3.52 18.91
C TRP A 357 -2.78 -4.02 18.52
N VAL A 358 -3.15 -5.15 19.10
CA VAL A 358 -4.51 -5.71 19.00
C VAL A 358 -5.29 -5.31 20.24
N ALA A 359 -6.40 -4.61 20.07
CA ALA A 359 -7.21 -4.12 21.17
C ALA A 359 -7.78 -5.25 22.04
N ASP A 360 -7.90 -5.03 23.36
CA ASP A 360 -8.44 -6.01 24.32
C ASP A 360 -9.95 -6.27 24.19
N SER A 361 -10.65 -5.50 23.36
CA SER A 361 -12.09 -5.61 23.16
C SER A 361 -12.49 -5.36 21.71
N THR A 362 -13.73 -5.72 21.38
CA THR A 362 -14.33 -5.48 20.06
C THR A 362 -14.82 -4.05 19.85
N LYS A 363 -14.65 -3.18 20.86
CA LYS A 363 -15.00 -1.77 20.72
C LYS A 363 -14.06 -1.10 19.73
N ARG A 364 -14.59 -0.13 18.98
CA ARG A 364 -13.76 0.68 18.08
C ARG A 364 -12.74 1.46 18.90
N VAL A 365 -11.53 1.54 18.35
CA VAL A 365 -10.41 2.28 18.93
C VAL A 365 -10.06 3.44 17.99
N PRO A 366 -9.83 4.67 18.50
CA PRO A 366 -9.35 5.78 17.69
C PRO A 366 -8.08 5.41 16.91
N ALA A 367 -7.95 5.91 15.68
CA ALA A 367 -6.77 5.65 14.87
C ALA A 367 -5.50 6.14 15.55
N GLY A 368 -4.47 5.30 15.55
CA GLY A 368 -3.17 5.59 16.17
C GLY A 368 -3.13 5.41 17.70
N LYS A 369 -4.25 5.07 18.34
CA LYS A 369 -4.24 4.73 19.77
C LYS A 369 -3.69 3.31 19.99
N LEU A 370 -2.52 3.23 20.59
CA LEU A 370 -1.80 1.99 20.89
C LEU A 370 -2.31 1.38 22.20
N THR A 371 -3.24 0.43 22.11
CA THR A 371 -3.85 -0.24 23.27
C THR A 371 -4.04 -1.72 23.02
N GLY A 372 -3.89 -2.51 24.07
CA GLY A 372 -4.03 -3.97 24.07
C GLY A 372 -2.69 -4.68 23.92
N GLN A 373 -2.71 -5.87 23.33
CA GLN A 373 -1.53 -6.72 23.20
C GLN A 373 -0.60 -6.22 22.09
N GLU A 374 0.68 -6.02 22.40
CA GLU A 374 1.73 -5.57 21.48
C GLU A 374 2.27 -6.74 20.65
N PHE A 375 2.53 -6.49 19.37
CA PHE A 375 3.10 -7.41 18.40
C PHE A 375 4.20 -6.71 17.59
N ARG A 376 5.29 -7.44 17.33
CA ARG A 376 6.34 -7.04 16.39
C ARG A 376 6.61 -8.19 15.44
N ALA A 377 6.31 -7.98 14.16
CA ALA A 377 6.53 -8.98 13.11
C ALA A 377 7.36 -8.39 11.98
N TYR A 378 8.17 -9.21 11.32
CA TYR A 378 8.95 -8.83 10.15
C TYR A 378 8.54 -9.73 9.00
N VAL A 379 8.24 -9.13 7.86
CA VAL A 379 8.02 -9.86 6.61
C VAL A 379 9.36 -10.32 6.07
N PHE A 380 9.43 -11.56 5.60
CA PHE A 380 10.68 -12.13 5.11
C PHE A 380 11.05 -11.51 3.75
N SER A 381 12.27 -11.00 3.62
CA SER A 381 12.76 -10.31 2.42
C SER A 381 12.69 -11.19 1.17
N TRP A 382 12.96 -12.48 1.32
CA TRP A 382 12.99 -13.45 0.23
C TRP A 382 11.75 -14.35 0.17
N ASP A 383 10.79 -14.13 1.06
CA ASP A 383 9.55 -14.91 1.17
C ASP A 383 8.41 -14.02 1.70
N PRO A 384 7.94 -13.04 0.89
CA PRO A 384 7.03 -12.01 1.36
C PRO A 384 5.62 -12.52 1.72
N ASP A 385 5.35 -13.80 1.48
CA ASP A 385 4.12 -14.48 1.89
C ASP A 385 4.16 -14.92 3.35
N ASN A 386 5.33 -14.82 4.00
CA ASN A 386 5.53 -15.21 5.39
C ASN A 386 6.15 -14.08 6.21
N ALA A 387 5.73 -14.01 7.46
CA ALA A 387 6.31 -13.14 8.46
C ALA A 387 6.36 -13.88 9.81
N ALA A 388 7.32 -13.51 10.63
CA ALA A 388 7.42 -14.05 11.99
C ALA A 388 7.74 -12.93 12.96
N GLY A 389 7.66 -13.21 14.25
CA GLY A 389 8.10 -12.32 15.30
C GLY A 389 7.61 -12.69 16.68
N GLN A 390 7.26 -11.68 17.46
CA GLN A 390 6.94 -11.85 18.86
C GLN A 390 5.82 -10.94 19.35
N THR A 391 5.15 -11.39 20.40
CA THR A 391 4.15 -10.65 21.16
C THR A 391 4.43 -10.80 22.65
N TRP A 392 3.77 -10.01 23.50
CA TRP A 392 3.94 -10.06 24.94
C TRP A 392 2.61 -10.25 25.66
N TRP A 393 2.60 -11.19 26.61
CA TRP A 393 1.50 -11.37 27.54
C TRP A 393 2.01 -11.42 28.98
N SER A 394 1.52 -10.53 29.85
CA SER A 394 2.00 -10.39 31.23
C SER A 394 3.53 -10.24 31.34
N GLY A 395 4.15 -9.55 30.38
CA GLY A 395 5.61 -9.36 30.30
C GLY A 395 6.40 -10.54 29.76
N ILE A 396 5.74 -11.65 29.43
CA ILE A 396 6.37 -12.86 28.87
C ILE A 396 6.30 -12.79 27.34
N PRO A 397 7.43 -12.99 26.61
CA PRO A 397 7.43 -13.00 25.15
C PRO A 397 6.92 -14.34 24.60
N PHE A 398 6.13 -14.28 23.53
CA PHE A 398 5.63 -15.43 22.79
C PHE A 398 5.87 -15.26 21.31
N GLY A 399 5.98 -16.39 20.60
CA GLY A 399 6.13 -16.40 19.16
C GLY A 399 4.87 -15.93 18.43
N VAL A 400 5.07 -15.24 17.31
CA VAL A 400 4.05 -14.89 16.32
C VAL A 400 4.50 -15.38 14.96
N THR A 401 3.63 -16.10 14.25
CA THR A 401 3.79 -16.43 12.83
C THR A 401 2.63 -15.84 12.06
N MET A 402 2.93 -15.27 10.90
CA MET A 402 1.92 -14.81 9.95
C MET A 402 2.21 -15.40 8.58
N SER A 403 1.17 -15.81 7.87
CA SER A 403 1.29 -16.36 6.53
C SER A 403 0.12 -15.95 5.65
N ARG A 404 0.36 -15.79 4.35
CA ARG A 404 -0.71 -15.65 3.35
C ARG A 404 -1.48 -16.95 3.18
N ASP A 405 -0.84 -18.07 3.45
CA ASP A 405 -1.44 -19.41 3.41
C ASP A 405 -2.05 -19.81 4.76
N PRO A 406 -3.03 -20.72 4.78
CA PRO A 406 -3.61 -21.23 6.01
C PRO A 406 -2.54 -21.81 6.95
N ILE A 407 -2.60 -21.39 8.21
CA ILE A 407 -1.76 -21.93 9.27
C ILE A 407 -2.49 -23.13 9.89
N HIS A 408 -1.90 -24.31 9.74
CA HIS A 408 -2.34 -25.51 10.44
C HIS A 408 -1.67 -25.59 11.81
N THR A 409 -2.48 -25.82 12.84
CA THR A 409 -2.03 -25.98 14.22
C THR A 409 -2.27 -27.41 14.70
N LEU A 410 -1.34 -27.92 15.49
CA LEU A 410 -1.52 -29.18 16.21
C LEU A 410 -1.86 -28.82 17.65
N GLY A 411 -3.16 -28.67 17.92
CA GLY A 411 -3.64 -28.25 19.23
C GLY A 411 -3.04 -29.09 20.36
N ASN A 412 -2.37 -28.43 21.30
CA ASN A 412 -1.84 -29.04 22.50
C ASN A 412 -1.84 -28.01 23.62
N ARG A 413 -2.12 -28.40 24.87
CA ARG A 413 -2.04 -27.47 25.99
C ARG A 413 -0.77 -27.70 26.78
N GLY A 414 0.04 -26.65 26.87
CA GLY A 414 1.27 -26.66 27.64
C GLY A 414 2.46 -27.08 26.78
N PHE A 415 3.57 -26.40 27.05
CA PHE A 415 4.84 -26.66 26.40
C PHE A 415 5.89 -26.99 27.46
N ASP A 416 6.50 -28.17 27.34
CA ASP A 416 7.61 -28.59 28.17
C ASP A 416 8.91 -28.61 27.37
N ALA A 417 10.05 -28.46 28.05
CA ALA A 417 11.32 -28.34 27.38
C ALA A 417 11.68 -29.56 26.50
N SER A 418 11.17 -30.76 26.80
CA SER A 418 11.46 -31.95 25.99
C SER A 418 10.79 -31.88 24.61
N GLN A 419 9.75 -31.05 24.45
CA GLN A 419 9.05 -30.86 23.18
C GLN A 419 9.89 -30.11 22.14
N TRP A 420 10.98 -29.44 22.54
CA TRP A 420 11.98 -28.94 21.59
C TRP A 420 12.72 -30.06 20.85
N ILE A 421 12.81 -31.26 21.44
CA ILE A 421 13.58 -32.36 20.86
C ILE A 421 12.89 -32.84 19.57
N GLY A 422 13.66 -32.83 18.48
CA GLY A 422 13.19 -33.22 17.17
C GLY A 422 13.87 -32.43 16.05
N THR A 423 13.29 -32.57 14.87
CA THR A 423 13.74 -31.89 13.65
C THR A 423 12.73 -30.83 13.27
N TRP A 424 13.22 -29.65 12.88
CA TRP A 424 12.42 -28.48 12.58
C TRP A 424 12.86 -27.87 11.26
N ASP A 425 11.90 -27.57 10.39
CA ASP A 425 12.10 -26.61 9.30
C ASP A 425 12.25 -25.24 9.93
N MET A 426 13.26 -24.49 9.51
CA MET A 426 13.54 -23.13 9.95
C MET A 426 13.68 -22.24 8.73
N ASN A 427 12.97 -21.12 8.74
CA ASN A 427 13.03 -20.07 7.72
C ASN A 427 13.44 -18.77 8.42
N HIS A 428 14.62 -18.24 8.08
CA HIS A 428 15.08 -16.94 8.55
C HIS A 428 15.21 -15.97 7.38
N ASP A 429 14.28 -15.01 7.31
CA ASP A 429 14.20 -14.03 6.22
C ASP A 429 14.08 -14.62 4.79
N GLY A 430 13.55 -15.83 4.65
CA GLY A 430 13.42 -16.58 3.39
C GLY A 430 14.55 -17.60 3.15
N TRP A 431 15.49 -17.71 4.08
CA TRP A 431 16.57 -18.71 4.05
C TRP A 431 16.12 -19.95 4.81
N GLY A 432 15.84 -21.01 4.05
CA GLY A 432 15.42 -22.30 4.57
C GLY A 432 16.57 -23.12 5.14
N GLY A 433 16.28 -23.93 6.15
CA GLY A 433 17.17 -24.96 6.66
C GLY A 433 16.50 -25.84 7.69
N ARG A 434 17.25 -26.79 8.22
CA ARG A 434 16.81 -27.78 9.20
C ARG A 434 17.53 -27.58 10.52
N LEU A 435 16.77 -27.41 11.59
CA LEU A 435 17.27 -27.40 12.97
C LEU A 435 16.99 -28.75 13.63
N GLU A 436 18.03 -29.45 14.04
CA GLU A 436 17.96 -30.75 14.74
C GLU A 436 18.35 -30.56 16.20
N ILE A 437 17.39 -30.74 17.10
CA ILE A 437 17.57 -30.64 18.55
C ILE A 437 17.52 -32.06 19.12
N SER A 438 18.64 -32.56 19.62
CA SER A 438 18.77 -33.93 20.14
C SER A 438 18.69 -34.03 21.67
N SER A 439 18.95 -32.92 22.36
CA SER A 439 18.78 -32.79 23.81
C SER A 439 18.63 -31.32 24.19
N VAL A 440 17.91 -31.02 25.26
CA VAL A 440 17.79 -29.68 25.86
C VAL A 440 18.57 -29.52 27.17
N ALA A 441 19.07 -30.62 27.74
CA ALA A 441 19.86 -30.63 28.97
C ALA A 441 20.90 -31.78 28.94
N PRO A 442 22.16 -31.52 28.55
CA PRO A 442 22.66 -30.27 27.96
C PRO A 442 22.06 -30.03 26.57
N LEU A 443 21.94 -28.77 26.16
CA LEU A 443 21.43 -28.42 24.84
C LEU A 443 22.38 -28.93 23.75
N ARG A 444 21.87 -29.76 22.83
CA ARG A 444 22.61 -30.30 21.67
C ARG A 444 21.81 -30.04 20.40
N VAL A 445 22.31 -29.13 19.59
CA VAL A 445 21.62 -28.63 18.39
C VAL A 445 22.56 -28.66 17.20
N ARG A 446 22.01 -28.94 16.03
CA ARG A 446 22.67 -28.81 14.73
C ARG A 446 21.75 -28.05 13.78
N TYR A 447 22.32 -27.18 12.96
CA TYR A 447 21.56 -26.51 11.90
C TYR A 447 22.17 -26.87 10.54
N THR A 448 21.34 -27.16 9.55
CA THR A 448 21.77 -27.47 8.18
C THR A 448 20.96 -26.59 7.22
N PRO A 449 21.56 -25.56 6.59
CA PRO A 449 20.89 -24.79 5.54
C PRO A 449 20.43 -25.69 4.40
N ASP A 450 19.36 -25.32 3.69
CA ASP A 450 18.80 -26.15 2.60
C ASP A 450 19.82 -26.48 1.49
N ALA A 451 20.80 -25.60 1.27
CA ALA A 451 21.85 -25.73 0.26
C ALA A 451 23.27 -25.78 0.85
N GLY A 452 23.45 -26.30 2.07
CA GLY A 452 24.75 -26.23 2.77
C GLY A 452 25.11 -27.44 3.61
N GLU A 453 26.32 -27.39 4.15
CA GLU A 453 26.79 -28.32 5.18
C GLU A 453 26.21 -27.94 6.55
N SER A 454 26.20 -28.91 7.46
CA SER A 454 25.78 -28.66 8.84
C SER A 454 26.71 -27.66 9.53
N LEU A 455 26.10 -26.67 10.17
CA LEU A 455 26.77 -25.64 10.95
C LEU A 455 26.71 -25.96 12.44
N ASP A 456 27.77 -25.55 13.15
CA ASP A 456 27.82 -25.63 14.59
C ASP A 456 26.84 -24.63 15.22
N VAL A 457 26.17 -25.10 16.28
CA VAL A 457 25.21 -24.32 17.05
C VAL A 457 25.56 -24.42 18.52
N VAL A 458 25.72 -23.26 19.16
CA VAL A 458 25.82 -23.17 20.64
C VAL A 458 24.61 -22.45 21.18
N GLY A 459 24.18 -22.78 22.39
CA GLY A 459 22.99 -22.14 22.95
C GLY A 459 22.63 -22.59 24.35
N SER A 460 21.48 -22.12 24.83
CA SER A 460 20.93 -22.47 26.13
C SER A 460 19.40 -22.48 26.12
N LEU A 461 18.82 -23.35 26.95
CA LEU A 461 17.42 -23.26 27.36
C LEU A 461 17.28 -22.16 28.42
N VAL A 462 16.53 -21.11 28.10
CA VAL A 462 16.29 -19.97 29.00
C VAL A 462 15.05 -20.22 29.86
N SER A 463 14.01 -20.73 29.24
CA SER A 463 12.76 -21.16 29.87
C SER A 463 12.23 -22.38 29.11
N PRO A 464 11.20 -23.10 29.62
CA PRO A 464 10.62 -24.21 28.87
C PRO A 464 10.22 -23.86 27.42
N HIS A 465 9.85 -22.61 27.15
CA HIS A 465 9.39 -22.14 25.83
C HIS A 465 10.36 -21.16 25.14
N GLU A 466 11.56 -20.95 25.69
CA GLU A 466 12.57 -20.04 25.11
C GLU A 466 13.94 -20.74 24.96
N LEU A 467 14.42 -20.86 23.72
CA LEU A 467 15.81 -21.21 23.42
C LEU A 467 16.55 -19.98 22.90
N ARG A 468 17.84 -19.88 23.25
CA ARG A 468 18.77 -18.94 22.61
C ARG A 468 19.88 -19.71 21.95
N LEU A 469 20.07 -19.47 20.65
CA LEU A 469 21.07 -20.13 19.82
C LEU A 469 22.02 -19.10 19.20
N MET A 470 23.23 -19.53 18.91
CA MET A 470 24.20 -18.84 18.07
C MET A 470 24.61 -19.83 16.98
N ILE A 471 24.31 -19.51 15.73
CA ILE A 471 24.67 -20.34 14.58
C ILE A 471 25.92 -19.75 13.94
N MET A 472 26.91 -20.59 13.68
CA MET A 472 28.21 -20.20 13.12
C MET A 472 28.14 -20.24 11.59
N PHE A 473 27.65 -19.18 10.96
CA PHE A 473 27.66 -19.04 9.50
C PHE A 473 29.06 -18.67 8.98
N PRO A 474 29.38 -18.97 7.71
CA PRO A 474 30.67 -18.60 7.12
C PRO A 474 30.99 -17.10 7.15
N ASP A 475 29.96 -16.26 7.10
CA ASP A 475 30.05 -14.79 7.11
C ASP A 475 29.92 -14.18 8.51
N GLY A 476 29.68 -14.98 9.55
CA GLY A 476 29.63 -14.51 10.92
C GLY A 476 28.78 -15.36 11.86
N ILE A 477 28.72 -14.93 13.13
CA ILE A 477 27.91 -15.56 14.15
C ILE A 477 26.56 -14.86 14.22
N GLN A 478 25.48 -15.62 14.09
CA GLN A 478 24.12 -15.08 14.11
C GLN A 478 23.35 -15.55 15.36
N PRO A 479 22.87 -14.62 16.22
CA PRO A 479 22.05 -14.96 17.38
C PRO A 479 20.60 -15.23 16.99
N PHE A 480 19.96 -16.21 17.62
CA PHE A 480 18.54 -16.53 17.47
C PHE A 480 17.89 -16.66 18.85
N THR A 481 16.72 -16.06 19.03
CA THR A 481 15.81 -16.32 20.15
C THR A 481 14.58 -17.04 19.61
N LEU A 482 14.36 -18.28 20.04
CA LEU A 482 13.27 -19.16 19.62
C LEU A 482 12.22 -19.18 20.72
N LEU A 483 11.00 -18.81 20.37
CA LEU A 483 9.83 -18.80 21.22
C LEU A 483 8.88 -19.88 20.73
N ALA A 484 8.70 -20.93 21.53
CA ALA A 484 7.71 -21.95 21.24
C ALA A 484 6.30 -21.37 21.33
N HIS A 485 5.41 -21.82 20.46
CA HIS A 485 3.98 -21.54 20.57
C HIS A 485 3.41 -22.54 21.58
N THR A 486 3.03 -22.08 22.77
CA THR A 486 2.81 -22.97 23.93
C THR A 486 1.44 -23.65 23.97
N TRP A 487 0.51 -23.22 23.11
CA TRP A 487 -0.79 -23.87 22.91
C TRP A 487 -0.87 -24.72 21.64
N GLU A 488 0.27 -25.05 21.04
CA GLU A 488 0.35 -26.03 19.98
C GLU A 488 1.69 -26.79 20.01
N LEU A 489 1.74 -27.89 19.27
CA LEU A 489 2.99 -28.57 18.98
C LEU A 489 3.49 -28.23 17.58
N GLY A 490 4.80 -28.11 17.48
CA GLY A 490 5.46 -28.11 16.18
C GLY A 490 5.50 -26.76 15.49
N ARG A 491 5.37 -25.66 16.23
CA ARG A 491 5.70 -24.32 15.75
C ARG A 491 6.53 -23.56 16.77
N PHE A 492 7.47 -22.79 16.25
CA PHE A 492 8.14 -21.74 17.00
C PHE A 492 8.37 -20.54 16.08
N SER A 493 8.62 -19.39 16.67
CA SER A 493 9.06 -18.21 15.95
C SER A 493 9.91 -17.34 16.86
N GLY A 494 10.54 -16.31 16.31
CA GLY A 494 11.21 -15.34 17.13
C GLY A 494 12.08 -14.40 16.34
N VAL A 495 13.17 -13.96 16.96
CA VAL A 495 14.01 -12.88 16.47
C VAL A 495 15.46 -13.35 16.28
N THR A 496 16.14 -12.76 15.32
CA THR A 496 17.56 -12.91 15.03
C THR A 496 18.16 -11.54 14.71
N ARG A 497 19.48 -11.44 14.63
CA ARG A 497 20.17 -10.20 14.23
C ARG A 497 21.22 -10.50 13.19
N TRP A 498 21.22 -9.77 12.09
CA TRP A 498 22.19 -9.91 11.01
C TRP A 498 22.59 -8.52 10.51
N GLY A 499 23.87 -8.31 10.18
CA GLY A 499 24.35 -7.00 9.69
C GLY A 499 24.10 -5.80 10.63
N GLY A 500 23.92 -6.03 11.94
CA GLY A 500 23.59 -4.98 12.91
C GLY A 500 22.11 -4.64 13.03
N GLY A 501 21.24 -5.21 12.18
CA GLY A 501 19.79 -5.04 12.22
C GLY A 501 19.05 -6.27 12.80
N PRO A 502 17.86 -6.07 13.41
CA PRO A 502 16.96 -7.17 13.75
C PRO A 502 16.30 -7.78 12.50
N PHE A 503 16.13 -9.10 12.52
CA PHE A 503 15.34 -9.86 11.55
C PHE A 503 14.50 -10.87 12.31
N ASN A 504 13.39 -11.34 11.74
CA ASN A 504 12.63 -12.43 12.35
C ASN A 504 12.75 -13.71 11.53
N TRP A 505 12.40 -14.79 12.20
CA TRP A 505 12.49 -16.11 11.64
C TRP A 505 11.41 -17.00 12.28
N GLY A 506 10.97 -18.02 11.55
CA GLY A 506 9.94 -18.96 11.98
C GLY A 506 10.40 -20.39 11.76
N GLY A 507 9.80 -21.34 12.47
CA GLY A 507 10.04 -22.74 12.21
C GLY A 507 8.84 -23.62 12.54
N ARG A 508 8.80 -24.75 11.87
CA ARG A 508 7.75 -25.77 12.04
C ARG A 508 8.40 -27.14 12.17
N ARG A 509 7.76 -28.07 12.88
CA ARG A 509 8.30 -29.42 13.03
C ARG A 509 8.33 -30.14 11.68
N PHE A 510 9.48 -30.72 11.36
CA PHE A 510 9.70 -31.45 10.11
C PHE A 510 8.70 -32.61 10.01
N GLY A 511 8.04 -32.73 8.85
CA GLY A 511 7.05 -33.78 8.60
C GLY A 511 5.62 -33.45 9.06
N VAL A 512 5.37 -32.32 9.72
CA VAL A 512 4.00 -31.78 9.90
C VAL A 512 3.60 -31.04 8.62
N GLN A 513 3.23 -31.81 7.59
CA GLN A 513 2.76 -31.26 6.32
C GLN A 513 1.28 -30.85 6.41
N GLY A 514 1.04 -29.54 6.23
CA GLY A 514 -0.09 -29.04 5.48
C GLY A 514 0.34 -28.68 4.05
N VAL A 515 0.46 -29.71 3.19
CA VAL A 515 0.54 -29.70 1.71
C VAL A 515 1.81 -29.17 0.99
N LYS A 516 2.16 -29.94 -0.06
CA LYS A 516 3.26 -29.96 -1.06
C LYS A 516 4.06 -28.69 -1.42
N ARG A 517 5.32 -28.99 -1.84
CA ARG A 517 6.30 -28.15 -2.57
C ARG A 517 5.70 -27.38 -3.74
#